data_AF-A0A3S0N4Q2-F1
#
_entry.id   AF-A0A3S0N4Q2-F1
#
_cell.length_a   1.000
_cell.length_b   1.000
_cell.length_c   1.000
_cell.angle_alpha   90.00
_cell.angle_beta   90.00
_cell.angle_gamma   90.00
#
_symmetry.space_group_name_H-M   'P 1'
#
loop_
_entity.id
_entity.type
_entity.pdbx_description
1 polymer ?
#
loop_
_entity_poly.entity_id
_entity_poly.type
_entity_poly.pdbx_seq_one_letter_code
_entity_poly.pdbx_strand_id
1 'polypeptide(L)'
;MLRNVYKYDVDGAIVVFIQENKWRLSFISEIKVLNDEGEIIKQATEPKRYTYLLGKDEKVRTPSDRLSKLTGKATSIQDILTAFSVEALNEEFYKIVQTFFYELVGGKIGKGKKVTEYGNGILQLPNTNRNVRQEFAVRLIGRTVFCWFLKMKKSDDNIALLPEALLSSKAVKHYKNYYHTILERLFFQTLNTPMEERISNLPQGAEIIPFLNGGLFEPNKEDYYKSDGKGNNQNDLA
;
A
#
# COMPACT_ATOMS: atom_id res chain seq x y z
N MET A 1 -17.40 25.14 11.72
CA MET A 1 -17.14 25.70 10.35
C MET A 1 -18.41 25.88 9.49
N LEU A 2 -19.49 25.12 9.71
CA LEU A 2 -20.68 25.07 8.82
C LEU A 2 -21.77 26.14 9.09
N ARG A 3 -21.75 26.80 10.25
CA ARG A 3 -22.74 27.82 10.65
C ARG A 3 -22.81 29.06 9.75
N ASN A 4 -21.74 29.36 9.01
CA ASN A 4 -21.72 30.50 8.08
C ASN A 4 -22.34 30.15 6.70
N VAL A 5 -22.65 28.87 6.46
CA VAL A 5 -23.17 28.36 5.19
C VAL A 5 -24.61 27.85 5.33
N TYR A 6 -24.98 27.30 6.48
CA TYR A 6 -26.32 26.76 6.72
C TYR A 6 -27.07 27.53 7.80
N LYS A 7 -28.37 27.77 7.58
CA LYS A 7 -29.29 28.45 8.51
C LYS A 7 -29.62 27.64 9.77
N TYR A 8 -29.24 26.37 9.82
CA TYR A 8 -29.58 25.42 10.89
C TYR A 8 -28.32 24.70 11.36
N ASP A 9 -28.30 24.28 12.64
CA ASP A 9 -27.25 23.39 13.14
C ASP A 9 -27.42 22.01 12.49
N VAL A 10 -26.34 21.53 11.87
CA VAL A 10 -26.25 20.23 11.23
C VAL A 10 -25.08 19.46 11.83
N ASP A 11 -25.25 18.16 12.03
CA ASP A 11 -24.19 17.31 12.58
C ASP A 11 -23.06 17.08 11.57
N GLY A 12 -23.36 17.16 10.27
CA GLY A 12 -22.37 17.08 9.19
C GLY A 12 -22.93 17.43 7.82
N ALA A 13 -22.05 17.59 6.84
CA ALA A 13 -22.37 17.92 5.45
C ALA A 13 -21.53 17.07 4.48
N ILE A 14 -22.18 16.57 3.43
CA ILE A 14 -21.48 16.01 2.28
C ILE A 14 -21.28 17.15 1.28
N VAL A 15 -20.03 17.42 0.92
CA VAL A 15 -19.63 18.54 0.08
C VAL A 15 -18.94 18.03 -1.17
N VAL A 16 -19.29 18.62 -2.31
CA VAL A 16 -18.61 18.40 -3.58
C VAL A 16 -17.80 19.64 -3.94
N PHE A 17 -16.50 19.47 -4.16
CA PHE A 17 -15.62 20.52 -4.63
C PHE A 17 -15.09 20.19 -6.03
N ILE A 18 -15.43 21.01 -7.02
CA ILE A 18 -15.14 20.74 -8.44
C ILE A 18 -13.88 21.52 -8.87
N GLN A 19 -12.95 20.83 -9.52
CA GLN A 19 -11.71 21.35 -10.10
C GLN A 19 -11.58 20.84 -11.53
N GLU A 20 -12.17 21.57 -12.47
CA GLU A 20 -12.23 21.19 -13.90
C GLU A 20 -12.86 19.79 -14.09
N ASN A 21 -12.07 18.82 -14.59
CA ASN A 21 -12.49 17.44 -14.84
C ASN A 21 -12.34 16.52 -13.62
N LYS A 22 -11.82 17.03 -12.50
CA LYS A 22 -11.70 16.31 -11.23
C LYS A 22 -12.57 16.97 -10.17
N TRP A 23 -13.03 16.18 -9.21
CA TRP A 23 -13.84 16.70 -8.12
C TRP A 23 -13.62 15.88 -6.86
N ARG A 24 -13.82 16.51 -5.71
CA ARG A 24 -13.65 15.92 -4.39
C ARG A 24 -15.02 15.77 -3.76
N LEU A 25 -15.33 14.55 -3.32
CA LEU A 25 -16.49 14.26 -2.48
C LEU A 25 -16.00 14.12 -1.05
N SER A 26 -16.41 15.03 -0.18
CA SER A 26 -15.94 15.11 1.21
C SER A 26 -17.10 15.00 2.18
N PHE A 27 -16.90 14.31 3.29
CA PHE A 27 -17.79 14.40 4.44
C PHE A 27 -17.14 15.28 5.51
N ILE A 28 -17.83 16.36 5.87
CA ILE A 28 -17.37 17.35 6.85
C ILE A 28 -18.31 17.28 8.05
N SER A 29 -17.78 16.94 9.21
CA SER A 29 -18.54 16.79 10.45
C SER A 29 -17.72 17.29 11.63
N GLU A 30 -18.40 17.93 12.59
CA GLU A 30 -17.80 18.50 13.80
C GLU A 30 -18.75 18.25 14.97
N ILE A 31 -18.66 17.06 15.56
CA ILE A 31 -19.57 16.59 16.61
C ILE A 31 -18.85 16.41 17.95
N LYS A 32 -19.63 16.30 19.02
CA LYS A 32 -19.12 15.93 20.35
C LYS A 32 -19.44 14.46 20.60
N VAL A 33 -18.45 13.66 20.96
CA VAL A 33 -18.60 12.23 21.27
C VAL A 33 -18.02 11.93 22.65
N LEU A 34 -18.57 10.92 23.32
CA LEU A 34 -18.00 10.40 24.57
C LEU A 34 -16.83 9.47 24.21
N ASN A 35 -15.66 9.65 24.83
CA ASN A 35 -14.57 8.68 24.70
C ASN A 35 -14.77 7.48 25.66
N ASP A 36 -13.88 6.49 25.58
CA ASP A 36 -13.91 5.28 26.42
C ASP A 36 -13.70 5.57 27.91
N GLU A 37 -13.25 6.78 28.26
CA GLU A 37 -13.01 7.27 29.62
C GLU A 37 -14.20 8.11 30.15
N GLY A 38 -15.26 8.27 29.35
CA GLY A 38 -16.46 9.02 29.73
C GLY A 38 -16.38 10.53 29.50
N GLU A 39 -15.32 11.02 28.88
CA GLU A 39 -15.11 12.43 28.59
C GLU A 39 -15.76 12.85 27.26
N ILE A 40 -16.32 14.07 27.23
CA ILE A 40 -16.86 14.65 26.01
C ILE A 40 -15.70 15.24 25.18
N ILE A 41 -15.33 14.55 24.12
CA ILE A 41 -14.32 15.01 23.16
C ILE A 41 -14.97 15.56 21.89
N LYS A 42 -14.28 16.49 21.24
CA LYS A 42 -14.68 17.03 19.94
C LYS A 42 -14.09 16.18 18.83
N GLN A 43 -14.94 15.52 18.06
CA GLN A 43 -14.55 14.76 16.88
C GLN A 43 -14.84 15.58 15.62
N ALA A 44 -13.78 16.00 14.94
CA ALA A 44 -13.84 16.71 13.67
C ALA A 44 -13.22 15.88 12.56
N THR A 45 -13.88 15.83 11.41
CA THR A 45 -13.33 15.17 10.20
C THR A 45 -12.11 15.94 9.70
N GLU A 46 -10.99 15.24 9.51
CA GLU A 46 -9.80 15.83 8.89
C GLU A 46 -10.00 15.92 7.36
N PRO A 47 -9.82 17.09 6.73
CA PRO A 47 -10.16 17.30 5.32
C PRO A 47 -9.55 16.31 4.33
N LYS A 48 -8.33 15.79 4.56
CA LYS A 48 -7.71 14.81 3.67
C LYS A 48 -8.18 13.38 3.93
N ARG A 49 -8.51 13.04 5.19
CA ARG A 49 -8.90 11.68 5.61
C ARG A 49 -10.36 11.30 5.34
N TYR A 50 -11.22 12.27 5.02
CA TYR A 50 -12.65 12.02 4.76
C TYR A 50 -13.08 12.50 3.37
N THR A 51 -12.18 12.37 2.39
CA THR A 51 -12.36 12.88 1.03
C THR A 51 -11.98 11.85 -0.02
N TYR A 52 -12.86 11.65 -0.99
CA TYR A 52 -12.58 10.91 -2.22
C TYR A 52 -12.26 11.88 -3.37
N LEU A 53 -11.18 11.60 -4.10
CA LEU A 53 -10.91 12.24 -5.38
C LEU A 53 -11.56 11.43 -6.50
N LEU A 54 -12.35 12.10 -7.33
CA LEU A 54 -13.17 11.53 -8.39
C LEU A 54 -13.00 12.38 -9.67
N GLY A 55 -13.51 11.89 -10.79
CA GLY A 55 -13.46 12.58 -12.08
C GLY A 55 -12.76 11.77 -13.16
N LYS A 56 -12.39 12.44 -14.26
CA LYS A 56 -11.76 11.79 -15.40
C LYS A 56 -10.45 11.11 -14.98
N ASP A 57 -10.29 9.85 -15.39
CA ASP A 57 -9.12 8.99 -15.13
C ASP A 57 -8.89 8.58 -13.65
N GLU A 58 -9.82 8.89 -12.74
CA GLU A 58 -9.74 8.47 -11.33
C GLU A 58 -10.38 7.09 -11.09
N LYS A 59 -9.80 6.31 -10.18
CA LYS A 59 -10.35 4.98 -9.82
C LYS A 59 -11.55 5.13 -8.89
N VAL A 60 -12.71 4.65 -9.32
CA VAL A 60 -13.98 4.79 -8.58
C VAL A 60 -14.38 3.57 -7.75
N ARG A 61 -13.67 2.43 -7.87
CA ARG A 61 -14.07 1.19 -7.19
C ARG A 61 -14.21 1.34 -5.67
N THR A 62 -13.18 1.84 -4.99
CA THR A 62 -13.19 2.02 -3.53
C THR A 62 -14.31 2.93 -3.03
N PRO A 63 -14.50 4.16 -3.58
CA PRO A 63 -15.63 4.99 -3.16
C PRO A 63 -16.99 4.34 -3.47
N SER A 64 -17.15 3.66 -4.61
CA SER A 64 -18.38 2.92 -4.92
C SER A 64 -18.67 1.80 -3.91
N ASP A 65 -17.68 0.97 -3.59
CA ASP A 65 -17.81 -0.15 -2.65
C ASP A 65 -18.14 0.33 -1.22
N ARG A 66 -17.73 1.54 -0.84
CA ARG A 66 -17.96 2.09 0.50
C ARG A 66 -19.26 2.87 0.60
N LEU A 67 -19.57 3.69 -0.39
CA LEU A 67 -20.83 4.45 -0.42
C LEU A 67 -22.04 3.53 -0.64
N SER A 68 -21.88 2.40 -1.35
CA SER A 68 -22.96 1.41 -1.50
C SER A 68 -23.40 0.81 -0.15
N LYS A 69 -22.51 0.73 0.86
CA LYS A 69 -22.85 0.26 2.21
C LYS A 69 -23.82 1.19 2.95
N LEU A 70 -24.00 2.43 2.47
CA LEU A 70 -24.98 3.39 3.01
C LEU A 70 -26.37 3.21 2.39
N THR A 71 -26.51 2.39 1.35
CA THR A 71 -27.79 2.17 0.67
C THR A 71 -28.62 1.07 1.35
N GLY A 72 -29.95 1.17 1.26
CA GLY A 72 -30.87 0.10 1.68
C GLY A 72 -31.12 -0.03 3.18
N LYS A 73 -30.60 0.88 4.03
CA LYS A 73 -30.85 0.91 5.48
C LYS A 73 -30.91 2.34 6.03
N ALA A 74 -31.55 2.51 7.19
CA ALA A 74 -31.40 3.73 7.96
C ALA A 74 -29.91 3.94 8.29
N THR A 75 -29.37 5.09 7.91
CA THR A 75 -27.94 5.38 7.99
C THR A 75 -27.68 6.32 9.16
N SER A 76 -26.79 5.93 10.06
CA SER A 76 -26.33 6.79 11.15
C SER A 76 -25.17 7.70 10.71
N ILE A 77 -24.89 8.78 11.45
CA ILE A 77 -23.70 9.59 11.19
C ILE A 77 -22.40 8.78 11.29
N GLN A 78 -22.37 7.76 12.15
CA GLN A 78 -21.23 6.86 12.29
C GLN A 78 -21.04 5.98 11.05
N ASP A 79 -22.12 5.54 10.41
CA ASP A 79 -22.04 4.83 9.13
C ASP A 79 -21.42 5.72 8.05
N ILE A 80 -21.77 7.02 8.01
CA ILE A 80 -21.22 7.99 7.03
C ILE A 80 -19.74 8.26 7.32
N LEU A 81 -19.37 8.51 8.59
CA LEU A 81 -17.96 8.66 9.01
C LEU A 81 -17.15 7.43 8.60
N THR A 82 -17.68 6.24 8.87
CA THR A 82 -17.03 4.99 8.50
C THR A 82 -16.93 4.86 6.99
N ALA A 83 -17.95 5.23 6.21
CA ALA A 83 -17.89 5.17 4.77
C ALA A 83 -16.79 6.06 4.20
N PHE A 84 -16.59 7.28 4.73
CA PHE A 84 -15.59 8.24 4.22
C PHE A 84 -14.17 8.10 4.83
N SER A 85 -14.00 7.41 5.96
CA SER A 85 -12.72 7.37 6.70
C SER A 85 -11.59 6.63 5.98
N VAL A 86 -10.47 7.32 5.75
CA VAL A 86 -9.19 6.73 5.32
C VAL A 86 -8.61 5.77 6.38
N GLU A 87 -8.91 5.91 7.67
CA GLU A 87 -8.41 5.00 8.71
C GLU A 87 -8.96 3.59 8.53
N ALA A 88 -10.25 3.45 8.23
CA ALA A 88 -10.83 2.16 7.90
C ALA A 88 -10.22 1.57 6.61
N LEU A 89 -9.80 2.41 5.64
CA LEU A 89 -9.05 1.94 4.46
C LEU A 89 -7.66 1.42 4.84
N ASN A 90 -6.97 2.12 5.75
CA ASN A 90 -5.67 1.71 6.26
C ASN A 90 -5.78 0.39 7.03
N GLU A 91 -6.78 0.22 7.89
CA GLU A 91 -7.00 -1.04 8.60
C GLU A 91 -7.26 -2.22 7.65
N GLU A 92 -8.11 -2.05 6.64
CA GLU A 92 -8.35 -3.06 5.60
C GLU A 92 -7.06 -3.39 4.85
N PHE A 93 -6.26 -2.37 4.50
CA PHE A 93 -4.95 -2.56 3.89
C PHE A 93 -3.99 -3.37 4.77
N TYR A 94 -3.87 -3.04 6.06
CA TYR A 94 -3.00 -3.78 7.00
C TYR A 94 -3.47 -5.21 7.22
N LYS A 95 -4.78 -5.47 7.22
CA LYS A 95 -5.33 -6.84 7.25
C LYS A 95 -4.91 -7.65 6.03
N ILE A 96 -4.95 -7.06 4.84
CA ILE A 96 -4.48 -7.71 3.61
C ILE A 96 -2.97 -8.01 3.68
N VAL A 97 -2.16 -7.03 4.10
CA VAL A 97 -0.71 -7.20 4.30
C VAL A 97 -0.42 -8.33 5.30
N GLN A 98 -1.18 -8.37 6.39
CA GLN A 98 -1.08 -9.40 7.41
C GLN A 98 -1.42 -10.79 6.85
N THR A 99 -2.48 -10.91 6.04
CA THR A 99 -2.81 -12.16 5.34
C THR A 99 -1.65 -12.63 4.48
N PHE A 100 -1.09 -11.77 3.61
CA PHE A 100 0.06 -12.15 2.78
C PHE A 100 1.30 -12.53 3.61
N PHE A 101 1.55 -11.84 4.71
CA PHE A 101 2.63 -12.19 5.62
C PHE A 101 2.45 -13.62 6.16
N TYR A 102 1.27 -13.96 6.68
CA TYR A 102 1.02 -15.31 7.20
C TYR A 102 0.97 -16.38 6.11
N GLU A 103 0.54 -16.07 4.89
CA GLU A 103 0.67 -16.97 3.74
C GLU A 103 2.14 -17.30 3.44
N LEU A 104 3.04 -16.30 3.52
CA LEU A 104 4.47 -16.51 3.33
C LEU A 104 5.08 -17.35 4.46
N VAL A 105 4.87 -16.97 5.72
CA VAL A 105 5.66 -17.54 6.85
C VAL A 105 4.94 -18.62 7.65
N GLY A 106 3.64 -18.79 7.45
CA GLY A 106 2.78 -19.67 8.22
C GLY A 106 2.45 -19.15 9.61
N GLY A 107 1.76 -19.97 10.40
CA GLY A 107 1.36 -19.67 11.78
C GLY A 107 -0.14 -19.44 11.96
N LYS A 108 -0.50 -18.78 13.07
CA LYS A 108 -1.88 -18.60 13.50
C LYS A 108 -2.14 -17.14 13.84
N ILE A 109 -3.33 -16.67 13.49
CA ILE A 109 -3.84 -15.33 13.85
C ILE A 109 -5.18 -15.48 14.55
N GLY A 110 -5.45 -14.60 15.51
CA GLY A 110 -6.70 -14.57 16.28
C GLY A 110 -6.57 -15.25 17.64
N LYS A 111 -7.67 -15.29 18.38
CA LYS A 111 -7.75 -15.90 19.72
C LYS A 111 -9.03 -16.72 19.86
N GLY A 112 -8.95 -17.82 20.60
CA GLY A 112 -10.10 -18.69 20.90
C GLY A 112 -10.71 -19.30 19.65
N LYS A 113 -12.03 -19.14 19.48
CA LYS A 113 -12.80 -19.73 18.35
C LYS A 113 -12.60 -19.01 17.00
N LYS A 114 -11.91 -17.85 16.98
CA LYS A 114 -11.64 -17.07 15.76
C LYS A 114 -10.18 -17.20 15.31
N VAL A 115 -9.58 -18.38 15.46
CA VAL A 115 -8.22 -18.64 15.01
C VAL A 115 -8.23 -19.05 13.54
N THR A 116 -7.41 -18.39 12.73
CA THR A 116 -7.10 -18.81 11.36
C THR A 116 -5.69 -19.37 11.32
N GLU A 117 -5.51 -20.54 10.71
CA GLU A 117 -4.24 -21.26 10.61
C GLU A 117 -3.75 -21.28 9.16
N TYR A 118 -2.52 -20.83 8.96
CA TYR A 118 -1.87 -20.70 7.64
C TYR A 118 -0.83 -21.81 7.39
N GLY A 119 -0.84 -22.86 8.21
CA GLY A 119 0.13 -23.97 8.13
C GLY A 119 1.57 -23.49 8.28
N ASN A 120 2.47 -24.06 7.45
CA ASN A 120 3.91 -23.80 7.50
C ASN A 120 4.36 -22.58 6.66
N GLY A 121 3.45 -21.99 5.87
CA GLY A 121 3.77 -20.94 4.91
C GLY A 121 4.38 -21.46 3.60
N ILE A 122 4.35 -20.63 2.55
CA ILE A 122 4.88 -20.98 1.22
C ILE A 122 6.33 -20.54 1.00
N LEU A 123 6.87 -19.67 1.86
CA LEU A 123 8.22 -19.14 1.73
C LEU A 123 9.27 -20.19 2.08
N GLN A 124 10.12 -20.51 1.11
CA GLN A 124 11.27 -21.40 1.26
C GLN A 124 12.55 -20.57 1.23
N LEU A 125 13.30 -20.61 2.33
CA LEU A 125 14.61 -19.97 2.45
C LEU A 125 15.66 -21.01 2.87
N PRO A 126 16.94 -20.82 2.50
CA PRO A 126 18.03 -21.66 3.00
C PRO A 126 18.09 -21.72 4.53
N ASN A 127 17.81 -20.60 5.20
CA ASN A 127 17.69 -20.54 6.65
C ASN A 127 16.27 -20.87 7.10
N THR A 128 16.10 -21.93 7.90
CA THR A 128 14.79 -22.38 8.41
C THR A 128 14.34 -21.64 9.67
N ASN A 129 15.20 -20.77 10.24
CA ASN A 129 14.88 -19.99 11.43
C ASN A 129 13.63 -19.12 11.19
N ARG A 130 12.66 -19.22 12.10
CA ARG A 130 11.38 -18.51 11.99
C ARG A 130 11.54 -17.00 11.96
N ASN A 131 12.40 -16.43 12.79
CA ASN A 131 12.60 -14.98 12.85
C ASN A 131 13.18 -14.46 11.54
N VAL A 132 14.17 -15.16 10.98
CA VAL A 132 14.76 -14.83 9.67
C VAL A 132 13.71 -14.85 8.56
N ARG A 133 12.85 -15.88 8.53
CA ARG A 133 11.73 -15.94 7.56
C ARG A 133 10.75 -14.78 7.72
N GLN A 134 10.42 -14.41 8.96
CA GLN A 134 9.52 -13.29 9.27
C GLN A 134 10.13 -11.95 8.85
N GLU A 135 11.39 -11.70 9.19
CA GLU A 135 12.08 -10.47 8.81
C GLU A 135 12.21 -10.34 7.29
N PHE A 136 12.57 -11.42 6.59
CA PHE A 136 12.59 -11.43 5.13
C PHE A 136 11.22 -11.14 4.53
N ALA A 137 10.15 -11.78 5.02
CA ALA A 137 8.80 -11.55 4.53
C ALA A 137 8.35 -10.08 4.74
N VAL A 138 8.66 -9.48 5.89
CA VAL A 138 8.38 -8.06 6.15
C VAL A 138 9.12 -7.16 5.16
N ARG A 139 10.43 -7.39 4.95
CA ARG A 139 11.22 -6.60 3.98
C ARG A 139 10.70 -6.79 2.55
N LEU A 140 10.41 -8.02 2.14
CA LEU A 140 9.89 -8.33 0.81
C LEU A 140 8.56 -7.63 0.54
N ILE A 141 7.60 -7.73 1.47
CA ILE A 141 6.30 -7.06 1.33
C ILE A 141 6.49 -5.55 1.33
N GLY A 142 7.24 -5.00 2.28
CA GLY A 142 7.48 -3.57 2.40
C GLY A 142 8.09 -2.95 1.13
N ARG A 143 9.16 -3.58 0.60
CA ARG A 143 9.81 -3.16 -0.66
C ARG A 143 8.87 -3.27 -1.85
N THR A 144 8.08 -4.34 -1.93
CA THR A 144 7.12 -4.56 -3.03
C THR A 144 5.99 -3.52 -3.01
N VAL A 145 5.43 -3.23 -1.83
CA VAL A 145 4.42 -2.18 -1.64
C VAL A 145 4.99 -0.81 -2.00
N PHE A 146 6.24 -0.52 -1.60
CA PHE A 146 6.90 0.72 -1.99
C PHE A 146 7.06 0.84 -3.51
N CYS A 147 7.49 -0.23 -4.18
CA CYS A 147 7.58 -0.26 -5.64
C CYS A 147 6.21 -0.05 -6.30
N TRP A 148 5.14 -0.55 -5.70
CA TRP A 148 3.78 -0.27 -6.18
C TRP A 148 3.43 1.22 -6.10
N PHE A 149 3.84 1.92 -5.04
CA PHE A 149 3.68 3.38 -4.97
C PHE A 149 4.47 4.11 -6.06
N LEU A 150 5.69 3.66 -6.39
CA LEU A 150 6.45 4.21 -7.51
C LEU A 150 5.76 3.98 -8.85
N LYS A 151 5.11 2.83 -9.03
CA LYS A 151 4.31 2.55 -10.22
C LYS A 151 3.09 3.48 -10.34
N MET A 152 2.50 3.88 -9.21
CA MET A 152 1.37 4.82 -9.18
C MET A 152 1.81 6.28 -9.28
N LYS A 153 3.02 6.60 -8.83
CA LYS A 153 3.58 7.95 -8.93
C LYS A 153 4.07 8.21 -10.35
N LYS A 154 3.76 9.39 -10.87
CA LYS A 154 4.15 9.81 -12.22
C LYS A 154 5.10 10.99 -12.18
N SER A 155 5.98 11.08 -13.17
CA SER A 155 6.77 12.27 -13.47
C SER A 155 5.88 13.40 -14.00
N ASP A 156 6.48 14.58 -14.21
CA ASP A 156 5.82 15.73 -14.80
C ASP A 156 5.30 15.43 -16.23
N ASP A 157 5.99 14.55 -16.95
CA ASP A 157 5.58 14.04 -18.28
C ASP A 157 4.49 12.95 -18.20
N ASN A 158 3.86 12.74 -17.03
CA ASN A 158 2.80 11.76 -16.81
C ASN A 158 3.24 10.29 -17.04
N ILE A 159 4.53 10.00 -16.89
CA ILE A 159 5.13 8.66 -17.01
C ILE A 159 5.29 8.05 -15.60
N ALA A 160 4.88 6.80 -15.41
CA ALA A 160 5.06 6.11 -14.13
C ALA A 160 6.55 5.94 -13.79
N LEU A 161 6.94 6.20 -12.54
CA LEU A 161 8.33 6.09 -12.09
C LEU A 161 8.85 4.66 -12.01
N LEU A 162 7.95 3.68 -12.12
CA LEU A 162 8.28 2.27 -12.22
C LEU A 162 7.42 1.62 -13.33
N PRO A 163 8.04 1.00 -14.36
CA PRO A 163 7.30 0.35 -15.43
C PRO A 163 6.44 -0.82 -14.95
N GLU A 164 5.19 -0.90 -15.43
CA GLU A 164 4.28 -2.01 -15.11
C GLU A 164 4.81 -3.39 -15.57
N ALA A 165 5.64 -3.40 -16.62
CA ALA A 165 6.32 -4.60 -17.10
C ALA A 165 7.25 -5.24 -16.05
N LEU A 166 7.75 -4.45 -15.09
CA LEU A 166 8.64 -4.91 -14.02
C LEU A 166 7.93 -5.17 -12.69
N LEU A 167 6.66 -4.76 -12.54
CA LEU A 167 5.88 -4.98 -11.32
C LEU A 167 4.39 -5.19 -11.61
N SER A 168 4.07 -6.40 -12.07
CA SER A 168 2.69 -6.83 -12.35
C SER A 168 2.54 -8.35 -12.20
N SER A 169 1.29 -8.82 -12.07
CA SER A 169 1.01 -10.26 -12.09
C SER A 169 1.45 -10.93 -13.39
N LYS A 170 1.50 -10.18 -14.51
CA LYS A 170 2.04 -10.67 -15.78
C LYS A 170 3.56 -10.85 -15.70
N ALA A 171 4.28 -9.90 -15.09
CA ALA A 171 5.72 -10.01 -14.88
C ALA A 171 6.08 -11.23 -14.01
N VAL A 172 5.36 -11.44 -12.91
CA VAL A 172 5.56 -12.60 -12.02
C VAL A 172 5.40 -13.94 -12.76
N LYS A 173 4.46 -14.03 -13.71
CA LYS A 173 4.26 -15.25 -14.52
C LYS A 173 5.26 -15.39 -15.65
N HIS A 174 5.78 -14.28 -16.17
CA HIS A 174 6.67 -14.25 -17.32
C HIS A 174 8.11 -14.59 -16.94
N TYR A 175 8.63 -14.00 -15.86
CA TYR A 175 10.01 -14.22 -15.43
C TYR A 175 10.07 -15.39 -14.46
N LYS A 176 10.87 -16.40 -14.80
CA LYS A 176 11.25 -17.44 -13.84
C LYS A 176 12.11 -16.82 -12.74
N ASN A 177 12.00 -17.37 -11.54
CA ASN A 177 12.72 -16.90 -10.37
C ASN A 177 12.59 -15.38 -10.15
N TYR A 178 11.36 -14.86 -10.26
CA TYR A 178 11.05 -13.42 -10.30
C TYR A 178 11.72 -12.59 -9.20
N TYR A 179 11.92 -13.17 -8.02
CA TYR A 179 12.66 -12.50 -6.95
C TYR A 179 14.10 -12.18 -7.38
N HIS A 180 14.87 -13.18 -7.77
CA HIS A 180 16.27 -13.03 -8.16
C HIS A 180 16.46 -12.32 -9.51
N THR A 181 15.55 -12.54 -10.47
CA THR A 181 15.68 -11.97 -11.82
C THR A 181 15.21 -10.52 -11.93
N ILE A 182 14.19 -10.12 -11.17
CA ILE A 182 13.60 -8.78 -11.24
C ILE A 182 13.72 -8.03 -9.92
N LEU A 183 13.22 -8.59 -8.82
CA LEU A 183 13.10 -7.83 -7.57
C LEU A 183 14.46 -7.45 -6.97
N GLU A 184 15.44 -8.34 -6.97
CA GLU A 184 16.78 -8.02 -6.46
C GLU A 184 17.46 -6.92 -7.28
N ARG A 185 17.34 -6.96 -8.60
CA ARG A 185 17.89 -5.92 -9.49
C ARG A 185 17.19 -4.59 -9.27
N LEU A 186 15.87 -4.63 -9.12
CA LEU A 186 15.07 -3.45 -8.82
C LEU A 186 15.42 -2.85 -7.46
N PHE A 187 15.48 -3.68 -6.41
CA PHE A 187 15.75 -3.24 -5.05
C PHE A 187 17.19 -2.76 -4.92
N PHE A 188 18.16 -3.62 -5.21
CA PHE A 188 19.54 -3.42 -4.81
C PHE A 188 20.43 -2.77 -5.87
N GLN A 189 20.08 -2.91 -7.15
CA GLN A 189 20.89 -2.40 -8.27
C GLN A 189 20.25 -1.19 -8.96
N THR A 190 19.03 -0.82 -8.57
CA THR A 190 18.30 0.31 -9.17
C THR A 190 17.89 1.31 -8.09
N LEU A 191 17.00 0.92 -7.18
CA LEU A 191 16.48 1.83 -6.15
C LEU A 191 17.54 2.19 -5.09
N ASN A 192 18.52 1.31 -4.88
CA ASN A 192 19.67 1.52 -4.00
C ASN A 192 20.98 1.91 -4.71
N THR A 193 20.95 2.21 -6.02
CA THR A 193 22.17 2.54 -6.78
C THR A 193 21.99 3.82 -7.58
N PRO A 194 22.89 4.82 -7.44
CA PRO A 194 22.93 6.02 -8.28
C PRO A 194 22.93 5.65 -9.77
N MET A 195 22.28 6.47 -10.60
CA MET A 195 22.04 6.12 -12.02
C MET A 195 23.34 5.90 -12.80
N GLU A 196 24.36 6.69 -12.49
CA GLU A 196 25.71 6.67 -13.05
C GLU A 196 26.54 5.43 -12.63
N GLU A 197 26.16 4.77 -11.53
CA GLU A 197 26.83 3.56 -11.01
C GLU A 197 26.10 2.28 -11.43
N ARG A 198 24.97 2.40 -12.14
CA ARG A 198 24.20 1.24 -12.58
C ARG A 198 24.93 0.49 -13.70
N ILE A 199 24.97 -0.81 -13.53
CA ILE A 199 25.43 -1.74 -14.55
C ILE A 199 24.48 -1.78 -15.75
N SER A 200 24.98 -2.19 -16.92
CA SER A 200 24.18 -2.22 -18.16
C SER A 200 23.18 -3.37 -18.26
N ASN A 201 23.27 -4.39 -17.41
CA ASN A 201 22.43 -5.60 -17.45
C ASN A 201 21.18 -5.49 -16.55
N LEU A 202 20.56 -4.31 -16.50
CA LEU A 202 19.30 -4.12 -15.79
C LEU A 202 18.11 -4.49 -16.69
N PRO A 203 16.96 -4.87 -16.10
CA PRO A 203 15.74 -5.09 -16.86
C PRO A 203 15.34 -3.84 -17.64
N GLN A 204 14.86 -4.03 -18.87
CA GLN A 204 14.44 -2.93 -19.74
C GLN A 204 13.45 -2.01 -19.02
N GLY A 205 13.74 -0.70 -19.05
CA GLY A 205 12.93 0.32 -18.39
C GLY A 205 13.36 0.63 -16.95
N ALA A 206 14.42 0.00 -16.44
CA ALA A 206 15.03 0.40 -15.16
C ALA A 206 15.66 1.80 -15.21
N GLU A 207 16.03 2.26 -16.41
CA GLU A 207 16.66 3.58 -16.66
C GLU A 207 15.83 4.78 -16.19
N ILE A 208 14.49 4.66 -16.13
CA ILE A 208 13.62 5.75 -15.65
C ILE A 208 13.40 5.71 -14.13
N ILE A 209 13.83 4.64 -13.46
CA ILE A 209 13.54 4.42 -12.04
C ILE A 209 14.50 5.27 -11.20
N PRO A 210 14.00 6.10 -10.28
CA PRO A 210 14.84 6.99 -9.48
C PRO A 210 15.69 6.22 -8.45
N PHE A 211 16.81 6.81 -8.07
CA PHE A 211 17.58 6.39 -6.90
C PHE A 211 16.96 6.98 -5.62
N LEU A 212 16.87 6.19 -4.54
CA LEU A 212 16.15 6.57 -3.31
C LEU A 212 17.00 6.52 -2.03
N ASN A 213 18.33 6.35 -2.13
CA ASN A 213 19.27 6.29 -1.01
C ASN A 213 18.96 5.19 0.04
N GLY A 214 19.73 4.10 0.02
CA GLY A 214 20.10 3.34 1.22
C GLY A 214 18.97 2.59 1.93
N GLY A 215 18.21 3.25 2.80
CA GLY A 215 17.44 2.61 3.89
C GLY A 215 16.65 1.35 3.53
N LEU A 216 15.42 1.49 2.99
CA LEU A 216 14.55 0.33 2.74
C LEU A 216 15.15 -0.67 1.73
N PHE A 217 16.02 -0.19 0.84
CA PHE A 217 16.56 -0.95 -0.28
C PHE A 217 18.02 -1.38 -0.08
N GLU A 218 18.57 -1.21 1.13
CA GLU A 218 19.89 -1.70 1.48
C GLU A 218 19.84 -3.23 1.57
N PRO A 219 20.78 -3.94 0.93
CA PRO A 219 20.81 -5.40 0.98
C PRO A 219 21.19 -5.89 2.38
N ASN A 220 20.38 -6.79 2.91
CA ASN A 220 20.70 -7.56 4.10
C ASN A 220 21.30 -8.91 3.70
N LYS A 221 22.15 -9.50 4.55
CA LYS A 221 22.66 -10.88 4.35
C LYS A 221 21.53 -11.89 4.13
N GLU A 222 20.44 -11.75 4.87
CA GLU A 222 19.27 -12.61 4.80
C GLU A 222 18.33 -12.25 3.64
N ASP A 223 18.73 -11.33 2.75
CA ASP A 223 18.05 -11.11 1.46
C ASP A 223 18.57 -12.08 0.38
N TYR A 224 19.58 -12.90 0.70
CA TYR A 224 20.20 -13.89 -0.19
C TYR A 224 20.71 -13.30 -1.51
N TYR A 225 20.98 -11.99 -1.52
CA TYR A 225 21.53 -11.27 -2.65
C TYR A 225 23.05 -11.25 -2.58
N LYS A 226 23.71 -11.77 -3.62
CA LYS A 226 25.16 -11.67 -3.80
C LYS A 226 25.48 -11.30 -5.24
N SER A 227 25.84 -10.04 -5.49
CA SER A 227 26.16 -9.57 -6.84
C SER A 227 27.40 -10.27 -7.41
N ASP A 228 27.34 -10.73 -8.66
CA ASP A 228 28.48 -11.19 -9.46
C ASP A 228 29.28 -10.03 -10.12
N GLY A 229 28.88 -8.77 -9.85
CA GLY A 229 29.44 -7.59 -10.51
C GLY A 229 28.93 -7.37 -11.94
N LYS A 230 28.10 -8.27 -12.46
CA LYS A 230 27.47 -8.24 -13.79
C LYS A 230 25.93 -8.21 -13.72
N GLY A 231 25.38 -8.10 -12.52
CA GLY A 231 23.95 -7.94 -12.28
C GLY A 231 23.19 -9.21 -11.95
N ASN A 232 23.86 -10.36 -11.96
CA ASN A 232 23.24 -11.60 -11.54
C ASN A 232 23.55 -11.87 -10.07
N ASN A 233 22.65 -12.61 -9.44
CA ASN A 233 22.93 -13.16 -8.14
C ASN A 233 23.81 -14.40 -8.30
N GLN A 234 24.95 -14.44 -7.61
CA GLN A 234 25.85 -15.60 -7.60
C GLN A 234 25.17 -16.84 -7.02
N ASN A 235 24.10 -16.68 -6.24
CA ASN A 235 23.31 -17.76 -5.68
C ASN A 235 22.29 -18.35 -6.69
N ASP A 236 22.12 -17.74 -7.86
CA ASP A 236 21.20 -18.17 -8.93
C ASP A 236 21.78 -19.33 -9.79
N LEU A 237 22.99 -19.81 -9.45
CA LEU A 237 23.74 -20.87 -10.15
C LEU A 237 23.73 -22.23 -9.43
N ALA A 238 22.78 -22.46 -8.51
CA ALA A 238 22.59 -23.76 -7.84
C ALA A 238 21.16 -24.29 -8.03
#